data_AF-A0A2V7WXP0-F1
#
_entry.id   AF-A0A2V7WXP0-F1
#
_cell.length_a   1.000
_cell.length_b   1.000
_cell.length_c   1.000
_cell.angle_alpha   90.00
_cell.angle_beta   90.00
_cell.angle_gamma   90.00
#
_symmetry.space_group_name_H-M   'P 1'
#
loop_
_entity.id
_entity.type
_entity.pdbx_description
1 polymer ?
#
loop_
_entity_poly.entity_id
_entity_poly.type
_entity_poly.pdbx_seq_one_letter_code
_entity_poly.pdbx_strand_id
1 'polypeptide(L)'
;MRAPHAVLVAIAVALPGCLYEQPVAPGAAEALDARLLGAWKCVNPESEKAETLTISEGPDHRYRTEFDEGDGAPAVFFAYTVTFASERIVNAQEVVDGEPRKWTLARYSLPAPNVLRLEAADHDAFEKTTTAEQREKVLAAGLKSGQLFGDFCVCIRAAKK
;
A
#
# COMPACT_ATOMS: atom_id res chain seq x y z
N MET A 1 -34.78 1.12 -44.39
CA MET A 1 -34.72 1.31 -42.92
C MET A 1 -33.43 0.64 -42.45
N ARG A 2 -32.39 1.43 -42.14
CA ARG A 2 -31.08 0.93 -41.68
C ARG A 2 -30.97 1.22 -40.19
N ALA A 3 -30.90 0.19 -39.37
CA ALA A 3 -30.66 0.32 -37.94
C ALA A 3 -29.18 0.69 -37.70
N PRO A 4 -28.85 1.68 -36.88
CA PRO A 4 -27.49 1.89 -36.43
C PRO A 4 -27.20 0.90 -35.30
N HIS A 5 -26.21 0.02 -35.49
CA HIS A 5 -25.63 -0.76 -34.40
C HIS A 5 -24.79 0.18 -33.54
N ALA A 6 -25.39 0.66 -32.44
CA ALA A 6 -24.66 1.31 -31.38
C ALA A 6 -23.78 0.24 -30.70
N VAL A 7 -22.50 0.23 -31.05
CA VAL A 7 -21.47 -0.52 -30.31
C VAL A 7 -21.30 0.19 -28.98
N LEU A 8 -21.93 -0.37 -27.94
CA LEU A 8 -21.67 -0.01 -26.55
C LEU A 8 -20.24 -0.43 -26.21
N VAL A 9 -19.33 0.54 -26.24
CA VAL A 9 -17.99 0.43 -25.66
C VAL A 9 -18.18 0.31 -24.15
N ALA A 10 -18.00 -0.90 -23.62
CA ALA A 10 -17.93 -1.13 -22.18
C ALA A 10 -16.65 -0.49 -21.65
N ILE A 11 -16.79 0.70 -21.04
CA ILE A 11 -15.74 1.35 -20.27
C ILE A 11 -15.59 0.54 -18.97
N ALA A 12 -14.60 -0.36 -18.95
CA ALA A 12 -14.12 -0.96 -17.71
C ALA A 12 -13.36 0.12 -16.95
N VAL A 13 -14.04 0.80 -16.04
CA VAL A 13 -13.41 1.63 -15.00
C VAL A 13 -12.80 0.66 -13.99
N ALA A 14 -11.54 0.31 -14.20
CA ALA A 14 -10.68 -0.23 -13.16
C ALA A 14 -9.53 0.76 -13.01
N LEU A 15 -9.26 1.20 -11.78
CA LEU A 15 -7.94 1.42 -11.20
C LEU A 15 -8.10 2.22 -9.88
N PRO A 16 -7.97 1.56 -8.73
CA PRO A 16 -7.07 2.03 -7.70
C PRO A 16 -5.81 1.14 -7.76
N GLY A 17 -4.65 1.79 -7.84
CA GLY A 17 -3.28 1.23 -7.92
C GLY A 17 -3.16 -0.29 -8.12
N CYS A 18 -2.74 -0.71 -9.31
CA CYS A 18 -2.59 -2.13 -9.61
C CYS A 18 -1.66 -2.83 -8.61
N LEU A 19 -2.23 -3.73 -7.84
CA LEU A 19 -1.51 -4.53 -6.87
C LEU A 19 -0.82 -5.73 -7.58
N TYR A 20 0.25 -6.29 -6.99
CA TYR A 20 1.10 -7.34 -7.56
C TYR A 20 0.66 -8.76 -7.15
N GLU A 21 0.92 -9.78 -7.97
CA GLU A 21 0.52 -11.17 -7.66
C GLU A 21 1.36 -11.84 -6.55
N GLN A 22 2.53 -11.29 -6.23
CA GLN A 22 3.47 -11.83 -5.25
C GLN A 22 4.10 -10.69 -4.44
N PRO A 23 4.66 -10.96 -3.25
CA PRO A 23 5.47 -9.97 -2.52
C PRO A 23 6.55 -9.39 -3.43
N VAL A 24 6.71 -8.07 -3.36
CA VAL A 24 7.59 -7.34 -4.28
C VAL A 24 9.01 -7.32 -3.76
N ALA A 25 9.19 -7.01 -2.47
CA ALA A 25 10.49 -7.07 -1.84
C ALA A 25 10.75 -8.48 -1.29
N PRO A 26 11.86 -9.14 -1.69
CA PRO A 26 12.20 -10.45 -1.17
C PRO A 26 12.70 -10.33 0.27
N GLY A 27 12.51 -11.38 1.06
CA GLY A 27 13.02 -11.45 2.43
C GLY A 27 12.09 -12.16 3.39
N ALA A 28 12.64 -12.51 4.55
CA ALA A 28 11.84 -13.00 5.67
C ALA A 28 11.05 -11.84 6.28
N ALA A 29 9.82 -12.12 6.72
CA ALA A 29 9.00 -11.13 7.40
C ALA A 29 9.63 -10.72 8.73
N GLU A 30 9.83 -9.42 8.90
CA GLU A 30 10.20 -8.76 10.14
C GLU A 30 8.98 -8.02 10.69
N ALA A 31 8.84 -7.98 12.02
CA ALA A 31 7.80 -7.21 12.66
C ALA A 31 7.97 -5.71 12.38
N LEU A 32 6.87 -5.02 12.07
CA LEU A 32 6.84 -3.56 12.03
C LEU A 32 7.16 -2.95 13.40
N ASP A 33 7.49 -1.66 13.40
CA ASP A 33 7.73 -0.88 14.60
C ASP A 33 6.45 -0.75 15.44
N ALA A 34 6.50 -1.21 16.70
CA ALA A 34 5.36 -1.16 17.62
C ALA A 34 4.81 0.25 17.86
N ARG A 35 5.60 1.31 17.59
CA ARG A 35 5.14 2.70 17.62
C ARG A 35 4.12 3.02 16.52
N LEU A 36 3.89 2.13 15.56
CA LEU A 36 2.83 2.26 14.56
C LEU A 36 1.46 1.83 15.09
N LEU A 37 1.40 1.06 16.18
CA LEU A 37 0.14 0.53 16.70
C LEU A 37 -0.82 1.65 17.13
N GLY A 38 -2.09 1.45 16.80
CA GLY A 38 -3.20 2.32 17.14
C GLY A 38 -3.88 2.97 15.93
N ALA A 39 -4.71 3.96 16.22
CA ALA A 39 -5.46 4.71 15.22
C ALA A 39 -4.75 6.02 14.83
N TRP A 40 -4.85 6.34 13.55
CA TRP A 40 -4.26 7.50 12.91
C TRP A 40 -5.30 8.18 12.02
N LYS A 41 -5.25 9.50 11.95
CA LYS A 41 -6.02 10.31 10.99
C LYS A 41 -5.10 10.72 9.86
N CYS A 42 -5.35 10.21 8.67
CA CYS A 42 -4.51 10.37 7.49
C CYS A 42 -5.12 11.37 6.52
N VAL A 43 -4.27 12.16 5.89
CA VAL A 43 -4.62 13.01 4.74
C VAL A 43 -3.78 12.51 3.57
N ASN A 44 -4.46 12.08 2.52
CA ASN A 44 -3.86 11.77 1.22
C ASN A 44 -3.84 13.07 0.39
N PRO A 45 -2.70 13.51 -0.16
CA PRO A 45 -2.63 14.73 -0.96
C PRO A 45 -3.53 14.73 -2.21
N GLU A 46 -3.93 13.56 -2.68
CA GLU A 46 -4.82 13.37 -3.83
C GLU A 46 -6.31 13.32 -3.45
N SER A 47 -6.64 13.31 -2.14
CA SER A 47 -8.01 13.22 -1.62
C SER A 47 -8.33 14.41 -0.70
N GLU A 48 -9.53 14.97 -0.82
CA GLU A 48 -10.00 16.02 0.08
C GLU A 48 -10.53 15.46 1.42
N LYS A 49 -10.63 14.14 1.55
CA LYS A 49 -11.17 13.47 2.75
C LYS A 49 -10.04 12.98 3.65
N ALA A 50 -10.25 13.15 4.95
CA ALA A 50 -9.39 12.52 5.96
C ALA A 50 -9.88 11.11 6.25
N GLU A 51 -8.96 10.15 6.22
CA GLU A 51 -9.23 8.73 6.43
C GLU A 51 -8.74 8.31 7.82
N THR A 52 -9.29 7.22 8.34
CA THR A 52 -8.79 6.60 9.58
C THR A 52 -7.96 5.37 9.24
N LEU A 53 -6.67 5.42 9.53
CA LEU A 53 -5.80 4.25 9.49
C LEU A 53 -5.75 3.61 10.89
N THR A 54 -6.19 2.36 11.01
CA THR A 54 -6.00 1.57 12.23
C THR A 54 -4.96 0.49 11.98
N ILE A 55 -3.93 0.43 12.83
CA ILE A 55 -2.87 -0.56 12.78
C ILE A 55 -2.95 -1.42 14.03
N SER A 56 -3.14 -2.73 13.85
CA SER A 56 -3.18 -3.73 14.93
C SER A 56 -2.19 -4.87 14.67
N GLU A 57 -1.78 -5.56 15.72
CA GLU A 57 -0.97 -6.77 15.60
C GLU A 57 -1.79 -7.87 14.93
N GLY A 58 -1.13 -8.58 14.00
CA GLY A 58 -1.63 -9.79 13.38
C GLY A 58 -0.72 -10.99 13.69
N PRO A 59 -1.07 -12.18 13.17
CA PRO A 59 -0.23 -13.35 13.32
C PRO A 59 1.09 -13.23 12.54
N ASP A 60 2.09 -14.03 12.90
CA ASP A 60 3.33 -14.23 12.13
C ASP A 60 4.11 -12.94 11.81
N HIS A 61 4.20 -12.04 12.80
CA HIS A 61 4.87 -10.73 12.69
C HIS A 61 4.26 -9.79 11.64
N ARG A 62 3.04 -10.09 11.19
CA ARG A 62 2.27 -9.21 10.31
C ARG A 62 1.41 -8.27 11.13
N TYR A 63 1.10 -7.13 10.55
CA TYR A 63 0.20 -6.15 11.11
C TYR A 63 -1.02 -6.04 10.21
N ARG A 64 -2.20 -5.96 10.83
CA ARG A 64 -3.44 -5.68 10.12
C ARG A 64 -3.61 -4.17 10.06
N THR A 65 -3.68 -3.63 8.86
CA THR A 65 -3.95 -2.21 8.61
C THR A 65 -5.31 -2.03 7.97
N GLU A 66 -6.07 -1.07 8.47
CA GLU A 66 -7.44 -0.77 8.03
C GLU A 66 -7.53 0.69 7.67
N PHE A 67 -7.81 1.01 6.41
CA PHE A 67 -8.12 2.36 5.96
C PHE A 67 -9.63 2.51 5.85
N ASP A 68 -10.19 3.34 6.73
CA ASP A 68 -11.61 3.67 6.77
C ASP A 68 -11.82 5.11 6.28
N GLU A 69 -12.39 5.22 5.08
CA GLU A 69 -12.73 6.50 4.43
C GLU A 69 -14.08 7.08 4.92
N GLY A 70 -14.78 6.37 5.82
CA GLY A 70 -16.09 6.74 6.37
C GLY A 70 -17.28 6.33 5.50
N ASP A 71 -17.06 6.09 4.21
CA ASP A 71 -18.07 5.65 3.25
C ASP A 71 -17.73 4.23 2.77
N GLY A 72 -18.43 3.22 3.27
CA GLY A 72 -18.27 1.82 2.83
C GLY A 72 -17.45 0.94 3.80
N ALA A 73 -16.97 -0.19 3.29
CA ALA A 73 -16.13 -1.10 4.06
C ALA A 73 -14.66 -0.64 4.02
N PRO A 74 -13.91 -0.77 5.13
CA PRO A 74 -12.52 -0.36 5.17
C PRO A 74 -11.67 -1.22 4.23
N ALA A 75 -10.67 -0.59 3.58
CA ALA A 75 -9.65 -1.32 2.86
C ALA A 75 -8.71 -1.99 3.87
N VAL A 76 -8.53 -3.31 3.75
CA VAL A 76 -7.75 -4.11 4.70
C VAL A 76 -6.47 -4.61 4.05
N PHE A 77 -5.36 -4.49 4.77
CA PHE A 77 -4.09 -5.08 4.37
C PHE A 77 -3.42 -5.84 5.52
N PHE A 78 -2.68 -6.89 5.19
CA PHE A 78 -1.67 -7.47 6.06
C PHE A 78 -0.28 -7.02 5.63
N ALA A 79 0.41 -6.31 6.51
CA ALA A 79 1.71 -5.71 6.21
C ALA A 79 2.83 -6.32 7.08
N TYR A 80 4.01 -6.44 6.51
CA TYR A 80 5.23 -6.78 7.24
C TYR A 80 6.42 -6.05 6.63
N THR A 81 7.47 -5.86 7.44
CA THR A 81 8.71 -5.26 6.97
C THR A 81 9.69 -6.30 6.45
N VAL A 82 10.52 -5.91 5.50
CA VAL A 82 11.71 -6.63 5.09
C VAL A 82 12.86 -5.64 4.96
N THR A 83 14.08 -6.11 5.20
CA THR A 83 15.29 -5.34 4.88
C THR A 83 15.80 -5.74 3.49
N PHE A 84 15.84 -4.81 2.54
CA PHE A 84 16.35 -5.02 1.18
C PHE A 84 17.32 -3.90 0.80
N ALA A 85 18.53 -4.24 0.35
CA ALA A 85 19.58 -3.27 0.02
C ALA A 85 19.87 -2.25 1.14
N SER A 86 19.79 -2.67 2.40
CA SER A 86 19.91 -1.83 3.62
C SER A 86 18.76 -0.86 3.88
N GLU A 87 17.70 -0.91 3.08
CA GLU A 87 16.48 -0.12 3.25
C GLU A 87 15.38 -0.99 3.88
N ARG A 88 14.59 -0.39 4.77
CA ARG A 88 13.42 -1.05 5.37
C ARG A 88 12.20 -0.77 4.50
N ILE A 89 11.62 -1.83 3.97
CA ILE A 89 10.49 -1.76 3.04
C ILE A 89 9.31 -2.55 3.61
N VAL A 90 8.10 -2.11 3.32
CA VAL A 90 6.85 -2.77 3.73
C VAL A 90 6.26 -3.50 2.53
N ASN A 91 6.10 -4.81 2.64
CA ASN A 91 5.17 -5.55 1.79
C ASN A 91 3.80 -5.50 2.45
N ALA A 92 2.77 -5.10 1.71
CA ALA A 92 1.40 -5.11 2.19
C ALA A 92 0.53 -5.92 1.23
N GLN A 93 -0.22 -6.89 1.75
CA GLN A 93 -1.16 -7.69 0.97
C GLN A 93 -2.58 -7.22 1.25
N GLU A 94 -3.30 -6.85 0.21
CA GLU A 94 -4.72 -6.53 0.31
C GLU A 94 -5.53 -7.78 0.71
N VAL A 95 -6.58 -7.58 1.50
CA VAL A 95 -7.54 -8.60 1.89
C VAL A 95 -8.94 -8.12 1.54
N VAL A 96 -9.66 -8.91 0.74
CA VAL A 96 -11.04 -8.61 0.33
C VAL A 96 -11.90 -9.79 0.72
N ASP A 97 -12.98 -9.55 1.47
CA ASP A 97 -13.88 -10.58 1.98
C ASP A 97 -13.16 -11.70 2.77
N GLY A 98 -12.08 -11.34 3.47
CA GLY A 98 -11.25 -12.27 4.24
C GLY A 98 -10.22 -13.04 3.41
N GLU A 99 -10.23 -12.89 2.09
CA GLU A 99 -9.33 -13.60 1.19
C GLU A 99 -8.12 -12.74 0.80
N PRO A 100 -6.89 -13.28 0.88
CA PRO A 100 -5.69 -12.57 0.43
C PRO A 100 -5.75 -12.30 -1.07
N ARG A 101 -5.48 -11.07 -1.45
CA ARG A 101 -5.42 -10.62 -2.83
C ARG A 101 -3.98 -10.28 -3.20
N LYS A 102 -3.85 -9.18 -3.91
CA LYS A 102 -2.63 -8.70 -4.49
C LYS A 102 -1.81 -7.90 -3.47
N TRP A 103 -0.57 -7.62 -3.82
CA TRP A 103 0.44 -7.02 -2.97
C TRP A 103 0.68 -5.57 -3.38
N THR A 104 1.18 -4.76 -2.46
CA THR A 104 1.76 -3.45 -2.73
C THR A 104 3.05 -3.29 -1.93
N LEU A 105 3.81 -2.27 -2.29
CA LEU A 105 5.04 -1.91 -1.62
C LEU A 105 4.90 -0.51 -1.05
N ALA A 106 5.30 -0.34 0.20
CA ALA A 106 5.30 0.94 0.86
C ALA A 106 6.59 1.14 1.65
N ARG A 107 6.83 2.38 2.07
CA ARG A 107 7.75 2.71 3.15
C ARG A 107 7.05 3.64 4.12
N TYR A 108 7.59 3.70 5.32
CA TYR A 108 7.09 4.62 6.33
C TYR A 108 8.23 5.34 7.01
N SER A 109 7.92 6.52 7.55
CA SER A 109 8.76 7.20 8.51
C SER A 109 7.91 7.76 9.65
N LEU A 110 8.56 7.96 10.80
CA LEU A 110 7.98 8.63 11.96
C LEU A 110 8.76 9.93 12.21
N PRO A 111 8.48 11.03 11.48
CA PRO A 111 9.18 12.30 11.67
C PRO A 111 9.05 12.85 13.10
N ALA A 112 7.96 12.50 13.78
CA ALA A 112 7.71 12.78 15.19
C ALA A 112 6.90 11.62 15.81
N PRO A 113 6.83 11.47 17.16
CA PRO A 113 6.13 10.35 17.80
C PRO A 113 4.65 10.17 17.41
N ASN A 114 4.00 11.26 17.00
CA ASN A 114 2.58 11.29 16.63
C ASN A 114 2.36 11.61 15.15
N VAL A 115 3.41 11.59 14.33
CA VAL A 115 3.34 11.86 12.88
C VAL A 115 3.87 10.64 12.15
N LEU A 116 3.02 10.02 11.34
CA LEU A 116 3.36 8.93 10.44
C LEU A 116 3.31 9.46 9.01
N ARG A 117 4.37 9.23 8.25
CA ARG A 117 4.35 9.45 6.79
C ARG A 117 4.40 8.09 6.11
N LEU A 118 3.46 7.85 5.22
CA LEU A 118 3.40 6.68 4.36
C LEU A 118 3.68 7.09 2.92
N GLU A 119 4.53 6.31 2.27
CA GLU A 119 4.87 6.49 0.87
C GLU A 119 4.64 5.16 0.16
N ALA A 120 3.95 5.18 -0.97
CA ALA A 120 3.64 4.00 -1.77
C ALA A 120 4.59 3.92 -2.96
N ALA A 121 4.93 2.71 -3.37
CA ALA A 121 5.71 2.53 -4.58
C ALA A 121 4.88 2.86 -5.82
N ASP A 122 5.51 3.52 -6.79
CA ASP A 122 4.94 3.76 -8.10
C ASP A 122 4.68 2.42 -8.80
N HIS A 123 3.42 2.15 -9.12
CA HIS A 123 3.02 0.93 -9.81
C HIS A 123 3.65 0.83 -11.20
N ASP A 124 3.76 1.97 -11.90
CA ASP A 124 4.19 2.03 -13.29
C ASP A 124 5.64 1.56 -13.45
N ALA A 125 6.44 1.69 -12.39
CA ALA A 125 7.80 1.17 -12.32
C ALA A 125 7.85 -0.36 -12.52
N PHE A 126 6.79 -1.08 -12.16
CA PHE A 126 6.73 -2.54 -12.14
C PHE A 126 5.83 -3.15 -13.21
N GLU A 127 5.07 -2.37 -13.99
CA GLU A 127 4.11 -2.87 -14.99
C GLU A 127 4.69 -3.92 -15.96
N LYS A 128 5.96 -3.76 -16.33
CA LYS A 128 6.64 -4.63 -17.31
C LYS A 128 7.31 -5.85 -16.66
N THR A 129 7.19 -6.01 -15.35
CA THR A 129 7.83 -7.10 -14.60
C THR A 129 6.89 -8.29 -14.52
N THR A 130 7.36 -9.46 -14.98
CA THR A 130 6.61 -10.71 -14.94
C THR A 130 7.25 -11.73 -13.99
N THR A 131 8.52 -11.54 -13.62
CA THR A 131 9.25 -12.44 -12.70
C THR A 131 9.68 -11.73 -11.41
N ALA A 132 9.94 -12.52 -10.36
CA ALA A 132 10.46 -12.00 -9.09
C ALA A 132 11.81 -11.30 -9.28
N GLU A 133 12.72 -11.90 -10.06
CA GLU A 133 14.04 -11.31 -10.35
C GLU A 133 13.95 -9.95 -11.07
N GLN A 134 12.97 -9.79 -11.97
CA GLN A 134 12.73 -8.49 -12.62
C GLN A 134 12.22 -7.44 -11.62
N ARG A 135 11.31 -7.82 -10.72
CA ARG A 135 10.83 -6.93 -9.66
C ARG A 135 11.94 -6.52 -8.71
N GLU A 136 12.81 -7.45 -8.32
CA GLU A 136 13.98 -7.17 -7.48
C GLU A 136 14.95 -6.18 -8.15
N LYS A 137 15.19 -6.34 -9.47
CA LYS A 137 16.01 -5.41 -10.24
C LYS A 137 15.41 -4.01 -10.29
N VAL A 138 14.10 -3.89 -10.55
CA VAL A 138 13.38 -2.61 -10.52
C VAL A 138 13.44 -1.99 -9.13
N LEU A 139 13.18 -2.77 -8.08
CA LEU A 139 13.25 -2.32 -6.69
C LEU A 139 14.65 -1.79 -6.35
N ALA A 140 15.71 -2.55 -6.65
CA ALA A 140 17.09 -2.12 -6.40
C ALA A 140 17.46 -0.84 -7.16
N ALA A 141 17.06 -0.73 -8.42
CA ALA A 141 17.30 0.47 -9.22
C ALA A 141 16.52 1.68 -8.69
N GLY A 142 15.25 1.50 -8.33
CA GLY A 142 14.38 2.55 -7.81
C GLY A 142 14.79 3.04 -6.42
N LEU A 143 15.29 2.15 -5.55
CA LEU A 143 15.88 2.54 -4.27
C LEU A 143 17.14 3.39 -4.47
N LYS A 144 18.01 2.99 -5.41
CA LYS A 144 19.23 3.74 -5.71
C LYS A 144 18.96 5.12 -6.30
N SER A 145 17.92 5.28 -7.12
CA SER A 145 17.56 6.57 -7.71
C SER A 145 16.73 7.45 -6.76
N GLY A 146 16.09 6.86 -5.75
CA GLY A 146 15.20 7.55 -4.82
C GLY A 146 13.82 7.88 -5.41
N GLN A 147 13.51 7.43 -6.63
CA GLN A 147 12.30 7.80 -7.36
C GLN A 147 11.19 6.74 -7.29
N LEU A 148 11.38 5.66 -6.54
CA LEU A 148 10.40 4.56 -6.51
C LEU A 148 9.16 4.86 -5.67
N PHE A 149 9.29 5.69 -4.64
CA PHE A 149 8.25 5.92 -3.65
C PHE A 149 7.74 7.35 -3.74
N GLY A 150 6.43 7.50 -3.89
CA GLY A 150 5.72 8.77 -3.84
C GLY A 150 4.96 8.94 -2.52
N ASP A 151 4.61 10.18 -2.18
CA ASP A 151 3.78 10.47 -1.02
C ASP A 151 2.39 9.82 -1.17
N PHE A 152 2.02 8.98 -0.20
CA PHE A 152 0.69 8.37 -0.15
C PHE A 152 -0.20 9.07 0.86
N CYS A 153 0.24 9.18 2.12
CA CYS A 153 -0.48 9.98 3.10
C CYS A 153 0.41 10.41 4.26
N VAL A 154 -0.01 11.50 4.92
CA VAL A 154 0.54 11.92 6.20
C VAL A 154 -0.54 11.76 7.24
N CYS A 155 -0.21 11.08 8.33
CA CYS A 155 -1.13 10.76 9.40
C CYS A 155 -0.70 11.34 10.74
N ILE A 156 -1.69 11.80 11.50
CA ILE A 156 -1.52 12.23 12.89
C ILE A 156 -2.18 11.21 13.80
N ARG A 157 -1.51 10.83 14.88
CA ARG A 157 -2.04 9.89 15.86
C ARG A 157 -3.39 10.40 16.39
N ALA A 158 -4.42 9.56 16.33
CA ALA A 158 -5.74 9.92 16.82
C ALA A 158 -5.69 10.14 18.34
N ALA A 159 -6.38 11.17 18.83
CA ALA A 159 -6.51 11.39 20.26
C ALA A 159 -7.16 10.17 20.92
N LYS A 160 -6.63 9.73 22.07
CA LYS A 160 -7.29 8.73 22.89
C LYS A 160 -8.64 9.31 23.33
N LYS A 161 -9.73 8.60 23.01
CA LYS A 161 -11.04 8.89 23.60
C LYS A 161 -11.06 8.49 25.06
#